data_AF-A0A6M0S3L8-F1
#
_entry.id   AF-A0A6M0S3L8-F1
#
_cell.length_a   1.000
_cell.length_b   1.000
_cell.length_c   1.000
_cell.angle_alpha   90.00
_cell.angle_beta   90.00
_cell.angle_gamma   90.00
#
_symmetry.space_group_name_H-M   'P 1'
#
loop_
_entity.id
_entity.type
_entity.pdbx_description
1 polymer ?
#
loop_
_entity_poly.entity_id
_entity_poly.type
_entity_poly.pdbx_seq_one_letter_code
_entity_poly.pdbx_strand_id
1 'polypeptide(L)'
;MAHQRQHSPQRTRIHLGLIGKISLGILAAVTTVLFQPAVAQAVVLPTVSIAQAQSSSIFDMSETHLTAISIVLSTIGGAAVYMVNESWKRRQYIEEKIKDFETSPETINVRKMLSAELQCIELFPFVDKAMERFVIVDDRLWAAAILACKCNHTLQEEYDGIDRETPLYLQEPAVKSCIRDNFNRFLHHLQHFEKMIQAGALDKEKLRSYLYPWFETIKQIGTSESVKCPATKQQYTQHTALLEYMGLLDTVLDDQLSIVQRDVRALVTRYRSLSSFLEGRSSTPQATSKHVPCPDPGTA
;
A
#
# COMPACT_ATOMS: atom_id res chain seq x y z
N MET A 1 63.86 16.21 -15.04
CA MET A 1 63.27 17.53 -14.71
C MET A 1 62.18 17.24 -13.68
N ALA A 2 62.27 17.56 -12.37
CA ALA A 2 62.63 18.83 -11.71
C ALA A 2 61.60 19.93 -12.00
N HIS A 3 60.92 20.60 -11.05
CA HIS A 3 60.95 20.58 -9.56
C HIS A 3 59.54 20.27 -8.97
N GLN A 4 59.30 19.84 -7.72
CA GLN A 4 60.12 19.62 -6.50
C GLN A 4 60.47 20.84 -5.60
N ARG A 5 59.48 21.33 -4.83
CA ARG A 5 59.50 22.01 -3.48
C ARG A 5 58.04 22.34 -3.11
N GLN A 6 57.43 22.06 -1.95
CA GLN A 6 57.88 21.84 -0.56
C GLN A 6 58.42 23.12 0.11
N HIS A 7 57.63 23.74 1.01
CA HIS A 7 58.08 24.33 2.28
C HIS A 7 56.94 24.79 3.20
N SER A 8 56.99 24.37 4.47
CA SER A 8 56.57 25.16 5.64
C SER A 8 57.84 25.77 6.28
N PRO A 9 57.81 26.69 7.29
CA PRO A 9 57.32 26.37 8.66
C PRO A 9 56.87 27.60 9.53
N GLN A 10 56.77 27.36 10.86
CA GLN A 10 56.73 28.32 12.01
C GLN A 10 55.44 29.15 12.20
N ARG A 11 54.84 29.37 13.40
CA ARG A 11 55.18 29.33 14.86
C ARG A 11 55.59 30.66 15.53
N THR A 12 54.62 31.32 16.18
CA THR A 12 54.67 31.83 17.58
C THR A 12 53.20 32.07 18.07
N ARG A 13 52.71 31.82 19.31
CA ARG A 13 53.16 32.07 20.72
C ARG A 13 53.14 33.58 21.09
N ILE A 14 52.55 34.09 22.19
CA ILE A 14 51.70 33.64 23.34
C ILE A 14 50.95 34.91 23.91
N HIS A 15 50.14 35.01 25.01
CA HIS A 15 49.77 34.16 26.16
C HIS A 15 48.47 34.62 26.91
N LEU A 16 47.74 33.65 27.50
CA LEU A 16 47.08 33.67 28.85
C LEU A 16 45.81 34.51 29.18
N GLY A 17 45.02 33.99 30.14
CA GLY A 17 43.76 34.52 30.71
C GLY A 17 42.60 33.52 30.54
N LEU A 18 42.34 32.50 31.39
CA LEU A 18 42.22 32.44 32.87
C LEU A 18 41.10 33.37 33.38
N ILE A 19 40.07 32.95 34.15
CA ILE A 19 39.81 31.73 34.96
C ILE A 19 38.32 31.31 34.80
N GLY A 20 37.97 30.02 34.93
CA GLY A 20 36.56 29.58 35.01
C GLY A 20 36.34 28.06 35.02
N LYS A 21 36.69 27.35 36.11
CA LYS A 21 36.53 25.89 36.23
C LYS A 21 35.18 25.50 36.84
N ILE A 22 34.42 24.65 36.16
CA ILE A 22 33.76 23.47 36.78
C ILE A 22 33.98 22.26 35.84
N SER A 23 34.24 21.10 36.42
CA SER A 23 34.25 19.77 35.78
C SER A 23 33.38 18.86 36.67
N LEU A 24 32.92 17.66 36.30
CA LEU A 24 33.64 16.59 35.59
C LEU A 24 32.66 15.45 35.21
N GLY A 25 32.89 14.76 34.08
CA GLY A 25 32.38 13.40 33.80
C GLY A 25 30.89 13.29 33.43
N ILE A 26 30.45 12.28 32.65
CA ILE A 26 31.12 11.06 32.18
C ILE A 26 31.14 11.02 30.64
N LEU A 27 32.18 10.41 30.04
CA LEU A 27 32.33 10.26 28.59
C LEU A 27 31.89 8.87 28.11
N ALA A 28 31.56 8.75 26.82
CA ALA A 28 30.95 7.58 26.19
C ALA A 28 31.80 6.28 26.19
N ALA A 29 31.09 5.17 26.06
CA ALA A 29 31.58 3.92 25.47
C ALA A 29 30.59 3.49 24.36
N VAL A 30 31.09 2.86 23.28
CA VAL A 30 30.35 2.74 22.01
C VAL A 30 30.51 1.34 21.38
N THR A 31 29.43 0.83 20.77
CA THR A 31 29.31 -0.29 19.80
C THR A 31 29.58 -1.76 20.19
N THR A 32 28.53 -2.58 19.96
CA THR A 32 28.47 -3.91 19.28
C THR A 32 29.19 -5.16 19.83
N VAL A 33 28.37 -6.10 20.36
CA VAL A 33 28.34 -7.55 20.06
C VAL A 33 26.85 -7.96 20.10
N LEU A 34 26.18 -8.24 18.97
CA LEU A 34 25.98 -9.54 18.29
C LEU A 34 25.28 -10.65 19.11
N PHE A 35 24.33 -11.32 18.43
CA PHE A 35 23.47 -12.45 18.82
C PHE A 35 24.05 -13.47 19.82
N GLN A 36 23.27 -13.86 20.85
CA GLN A 36 22.73 -15.23 21.01
C GLN A 36 21.63 -15.31 22.13
N PRO A 37 20.99 -16.47 22.44
CA PRO A 37 19.54 -16.52 22.68
C PRO A 37 19.09 -16.30 24.13
N ALA A 38 17.77 -16.22 24.31
CA ALA A 38 17.11 -16.20 25.61
C ALA A 38 17.41 -17.46 26.44
N VAL A 39 18.12 -17.27 27.55
CA VAL A 39 18.26 -18.26 28.63
C VAL A 39 17.74 -17.62 29.90
N ALA A 40 16.78 -18.26 30.56
CA ALA A 40 16.25 -17.77 31.83
C ALA A 40 17.33 -17.88 32.92
N GLN A 41 17.85 -16.75 33.38
CA GLN A 41 18.74 -16.67 34.53
C GLN A 41 18.02 -15.95 35.67
N ALA A 42 17.95 -16.60 36.82
CA ALA A 42 17.37 -16.01 38.02
C ALA A 42 18.22 -14.82 38.49
N VAL A 43 17.58 -13.71 38.83
CA VAL A 43 18.28 -12.50 39.31
C VAL A 43 18.86 -12.76 40.70
N VAL A 44 20.16 -13.04 40.76
CA VAL A 44 20.92 -13.04 42.01
C VAL A 44 21.12 -11.59 42.46
N LEU A 45 20.42 -11.19 43.52
CA LEU A 45 20.61 -9.88 44.15
C LEU A 45 22.01 -9.80 44.79
N PRO A 46 22.80 -8.75 44.49
CA PRO A 46 24.08 -8.54 45.16
C PRO A 46 23.87 -8.06 46.60
N THR A 47 24.40 -8.80 47.57
CA THR A 47 24.36 -8.43 48.98
C THR A 47 25.33 -7.28 49.26
N VAL A 48 24.81 -6.05 49.32
CA VAL A 48 25.59 -4.87 49.72
C VAL A 48 25.73 -4.84 51.24
N SER A 49 26.96 -4.97 51.74
CA SER A 49 27.26 -4.85 53.17
C SER A 49 27.30 -3.36 53.56
N ILE A 50 26.27 -2.89 54.26
CA ILE A 50 26.17 -1.50 54.72
C ILE A 50 26.90 -1.35 56.06
N ALA A 51 27.98 -0.59 56.07
CA ALA A 51 28.62 -0.16 57.31
C ALA A 51 27.73 0.86 58.04
N GLN A 52 27.43 0.62 59.32
CA GLN A 52 26.60 1.52 60.11
C GLN A 52 27.32 2.83 60.45
N ALA A 53 26.90 3.92 59.83
CA ALA A 53 27.16 5.28 60.32
C ALA A 53 25.91 5.79 61.03
N GLN A 54 25.94 5.89 62.37
CA GLN A 54 24.84 6.48 63.13
C GLN A 54 24.87 8.01 62.99
N SER A 55 23.85 8.57 62.32
CA SER A 55 23.42 9.96 62.50
C SER A 55 21.90 9.98 62.60
N SER A 56 21.36 10.72 63.57
CA SER A 56 19.96 10.58 64.00
C SER A 56 18.97 11.46 63.24
N SER A 57 17.79 10.87 63.00
CA SER A 57 16.44 11.47 62.95
C SER A 57 16.04 12.43 61.80
N ILE A 58 14.70 12.60 61.69
CA ILE A 58 13.92 13.58 60.90
C ILE A 58 13.52 13.22 59.46
N PHE A 59 14.14 12.24 58.77
CA PHE A 59 13.73 11.81 57.42
C PHE A 59 13.26 10.34 57.32
N ASP A 60 12.14 10.02 57.98
CA ASP A 60 11.53 8.68 57.98
C ASP A 60 10.10 8.66 57.36
N MET A 61 9.81 9.65 56.50
CA MET A 61 8.53 9.78 55.77
C MET A 61 8.70 10.17 54.29
N SER A 62 9.91 10.05 53.72
CA SER A 62 10.22 10.49 52.35
C SER A 62 10.44 9.34 51.35
N GLU A 63 11.01 8.21 51.76
CA GLU A 63 11.40 7.13 50.83
C GLU A 63 10.21 6.40 50.19
N THR A 64 9.13 6.18 50.94
CA THR A 64 7.90 5.54 50.45
C THR A 64 7.20 6.36 49.36
N HIS A 65 7.25 7.69 49.46
CA HIS A 65 6.68 8.58 48.44
C HIS A 65 7.60 8.70 47.22
N LEU A 66 8.91 8.82 47.40
CA LEU A 66 9.86 8.92 46.28
C LEU A 66 9.90 7.64 45.43
N THR A 67 9.87 6.46 46.06
CA THR A 67 9.81 5.17 45.35
C THR A 67 8.49 5.00 44.58
N ALA A 68 7.35 5.32 45.19
CA ALA A 68 6.05 5.29 44.51
C ALA A 68 5.98 6.25 43.31
N ILE A 69 6.47 7.49 43.45
CA ILE A 69 6.54 8.47 42.36
C ILE A 69 7.45 7.97 41.23
N SER A 70 8.59 7.36 41.55
CA SER A 70 9.50 6.77 40.55
C SER A 70 8.83 5.65 39.74
N ILE A 71 8.08 4.76 40.40
CA ILE A 71 7.34 3.67 39.73
C ILE A 71 6.23 4.22 38.82
N VAL A 72 5.50 5.24 39.27
CA VAL A 72 4.44 5.90 38.48
C VAL A 72 5.03 6.64 37.27
N LEU A 73 6.12 7.38 37.44
CA LEU A 73 6.79 8.07 36.32
C LEU A 73 7.41 7.08 35.33
N SER A 74 7.96 5.96 35.83
CA SER A 74 8.52 4.89 34.99
C SER A 74 7.44 4.17 34.19
N THR A 75 6.25 3.93 34.76
CA THR A 75 5.13 3.31 34.02
C THR A 75 4.47 4.28 33.04
N ILE A 76 4.33 5.58 33.37
CA ILE A 76 3.85 6.60 32.43
C ILE A 76 4.84 6.81 31.27
N GLY A 77 6.14 6.94 31.56
CA GLY A 77 7.18 7.07 30.54
C GLY A 77 7.29 5.82 29.66
N GLY A 78 7.25 4.63 30.28
CA GLY A 78 7.21 3.34 29.58
C GLY A 78 5.99 3.22 28.66
N ALA A 79 4.80 3.58 29.15
CA ALA A 79 3.58 3.59 28.35
C ALA A 79 3.65 4.59 27.17
N ALA A 80 4.18 5.80 27.38
CA ALA A 80 4.36 6.78 26.32
C ALA A 80 5.33 6.29 25.23
N VAL A 81 6.48 5.73 25.61
CA VAL A 81 7.45 5.14 24.67
C VAL A 81 6.85 3.92 23.96
N TYR A 82 6.09 3.09 24.66
CA TYR A 82 5.37 1.95 24.09
C TYR A 82 4.33 2.39 23.04
N MET A 83 3.50 3.38 23.36
CA MET A 83 2.50 3.95 22.43
C MET A 83 3.16 4.58 21.19
N VAL A 84 4.29 5.29 21.35
CA VAL A 84 5.05 5.82 20.21
C VAL A 84 5.57 4.68 19.33
N ASN A 85 6.13 3.63 19.93
CA ASN A 85 6.64 2.44 19.23
C ASN A 85 5.52 1.68 18.48
N GLU A 86 4.35 1.45 19.10
CA GLU A 86 3.21 0.87 18.37
C GLU A 86 2.70 1.80 17.26
N SER A 87 2.71 3.12 17.45
CA SER A 87 2.32 4.07 16.40
C SER A 87 3.26 4.07 15.19
N TRP A 88 4.53 3.70 15.39
CA TRP A 88 5.53 3.55 14.33
C TRP A 88 5.30 2.24 13.58
N LYS A 89 5.19 1.10 14.29
CA LYS A 89 4.88 -0.22 13.70
C LYS A 89 3.58 -0.19 12.89
N ARG A 90 2.54 0.47 13.42
CA ARG A 90 1.25 0.63 12.72
C ARG A 90 1.38 1.46 11.46
N ARG A 91 2.18 2.52 11.44
CA ARG A 91 2.49 3.29 10.22
C ARG A 91 3.23 2.45 9.20
N GLN A 92 4.31 1.78 9.60
CA GLN A 92 5.08 0.90 8.74
C GLN A 92 4.20 -0.19 8.09
N TYR A 93 3.33 -0.85 8.86
CA TYR A 93 2.41 -1.86 8.32
C TYR A 93 1.39 -1.27 7.32
N ILE A 94 0.90 -0.06 7.55
CA ILE A 94 -0.01 0.64 6.62
C ILE A 94 0.73 1.00 5.33
N GLU A 95 1.93 1.57 5.43
CA GLU A 95 2.79 1.94 4.29
C GLU A 95 3.19 0.70 3.48
N GLU A 96 3.49 -0.42 4.15
CA GLU A 96 3.73 -1.72 3.53
C GLU A 96 2.48 -2.23 2.78
N LYS A 97 1.30 -2.26 3.40
CA LYS A 97 0.06 -2.73 2.74
C LYS A 97 -0.40 -1.84 1.59
N ILE A 98 -0.14 -0.54 1.65
CA ILE A 98 -0.36 0.39 0.52
C ILE A 98 0.63 0.12 -0.60
N LYS A 99 1.91 -0.08 -0.29
CA LYS A 99 2.95 -0.45 -1.26
C LYS A 99 2.66 -1.80 -1.92
N ASP A 100 2.24 -2.81 -1.14
CA ASP A 100 1.85 -4.13 -1.66
C ASP A 100 0.75 -3.99 -2.70
N PHE A 101 -0.30 -3.23 -2.38
CA PHE A 101 -1.37 -2.90 -3.31
C PHE A 101 -0.82 -2.21 -4.57
N GLU A 102 -0.12 -1.08 -4.44
CA GLU A 102 0.34 -0.30 -5.59
C GLU A 102 1.38 -1.01 -6.48
N THR A 103 2.16 -1.93 -5.91
CA THR A 103 3.23 -2.67 -6.62
C THR A 103 2.86 -4.11 -6.99
N SER A 104 1.71 -4.62 -6.53
CA SER A 104 1.20 -5.94 -6.96
C SER A 104 1.01 -5.97 -8.49
N PRO A 105 1.48 -7.04 -9.18
CA PRO A 105 1.37 -7.11 -10.64
C PRO A 105 -0.10 -7.06 -11.10
N GLU A 106 -1.04 -7.54 -10.27
CA GLU A 106 -2.46 -7.51 -10.58
C GLU A 106 -3.06 -6.10 -10.53
N THR A 107 -2.67 -5.29 -9.55
CA THR A 107 -3.09 -3.89 -9.47
C THR A 107 -2.42 -3.05 -10.56
N ILE A 108 -1.17 -3.37 -10.93
CA ILE A 108 -0.50 -2.76 -12.09
C ILE A 108 -1.25 -3.13 -13.39
N ASN A 109 -1.58 -4.41 -13.59
CA ASN A 109 -2.33 -4.87 -14.75
C ASN A 109 -3.74 -4.26 -14.82
N VAL A 110 -4.45 -4.11 -13.70
CA VAL A 110 -5.73 -3.35 -13.65
C VAL A 110 -5.49 -1.87 -14.00
N ARG A 111 -4.40 -1.25 -13.54
CA ARG A 111 -4.06 0.14 -13.96
C ARG A 111 -3.86 0.26 -15.47
N LYS A 112 -3.25 -0.74 -16.09
CA LYS A 112 -3.08 -0.81 -17.56
C LYS A 112 -4.40 -1.02 -18.28
N MET A 113 -5.23 -1.96 -17.82
CA MET A 113 -6.57 -2.22 -18.41
C MET A 113 -7.51 -1.02 -18.31
N LEU A 114 -7.38 -0.20 -17.26
CA LEU A 114 -8.20 1.01 -17.08
C LEU A 114 -7.51 2.29 -17.62
N SER A 115 -6.43 2.14 -18.40
CA SER A 115 -5.78 3.25 -19.12
C SER A 115 -6.52 3.55 -20.42
N ALA A 116 -6.46 4.80 -20.89
CA ALA A 116 -6.96 5.18 -22.22
C ALA A 116 -5.97 4.82 -23.36
N GLU A 117 -4.86 4.16 -23.03
CA GLU A 117 -3.83 3.71 -23.96
C GLU A 117 -3.85 2.19 -24.10
N LEU A 118 -3.74 1.69 -25.34
CA LEU A 118 -3.60 0.26 -25.60
C LEU A 118 -2.23 -0.24 -25.12
N GLN A 119 -2.18 -1.13 -24.13
CA GLN A 119 -0.95 -1.55 -23.46
C GLN A 119 -0.81 -3.08 -23.36
N CYS A 120 0.44 -3.56 -23.31
CA CYS A 120 0.77 -4.98 -23.09
C CYS A 120 0.73 -5.34 -21.60
N ILE A 121 -0.01 -6.41 -21.27
CA ILE A 121 -0.38 -6.79 -19.90
C ILE A 121 0.13 -8.21 -19.62
N GLU A 122 0.80 -8.42 -18.48
CA GLU A 122 1.39 -9.73 -18.15
C GLU A 122 0.32 -10.61 -17.50
N LEU A 123 -0.42 -11.35 -18.33
CA LEU A 123 -1.52 -12.21 -17.88
C LEU A 123 -1.04 -13.61 -17.48
N PHE A 124 0.07 -14.09 -18.07
CA PHE A 124 0.62 -15.43 -17.81
C PHE A 124 2.07 -15.38 -17.29
N PRO A 125 2.33 -14.76 -16.12
CA PRO A 125 3.70 -14.59 -15.58
C PRO A 125 4.43 -15.90 -15.26
N PHE A 126 3.69 -17.03 -15.25
CA PHE A 126 4.19 -18.38 -15.03
C PHE A 126 4.68 -19.09 -16.30
N VAL A 127 4.54 -18.51 -17.49
CA VAL A 127 5.04 -19.09 -18.75
C VAL A 127 6.48 -18.65 -18.97
N ASP A 128 7.42 -19.58 -19.17
CA ASP A 128 8.86 -19.26 -19.23
C ASP A 128 9.21 -18.17 -20.25
N LYS A 129 8.74 -18.30 -21.49
CA LYS A 129 9.06 -17.40 -22.60
C LYS A 129 8.32 -16.06 -22.45
N ALA A 130 9.06 -14.96 -22.34
CA ALA A 130 8.49 -13.62 -22.15
C ALA A 130 7.37 -13.25 -23.15
N MET A 131 7.53 -13.54 -24.45
CA MET A 131 6.54 -13.19 -25.48
C MET A 131 5.20 -13.93 -25.34
N GLU A 132 5.15 -15.03 -24.59
CA GLU A 132 3.93 -15.82 -24.34
C GLU A 132 3.23 -15.42 -23.02
N ARG A 133 3.82 -14.49 -22.25
CA ARG A 133 3.25 -13.94 -21.00
C ARG A 133 2.34 -12.73 -21.21
N PHE A 134 2.65 -11.93 -22.23
CA PHE A 134 2.03 -10.63 -22.48
C PHE A 134 0.90 -10.75 -23.51
N VAL A 135 -0.22 -10.10 -23.20
CA VAL A 135 -1.36 -9.96 -24.12
C VAL A 135 -1.65 -8.47 -24.29
N ILE A 136 -2.03 -8.07 -25.51
CA ILE A 136 -2.61 -6.76 -25.79
C ILE A 136 -4.09 -6.85 -25.41
N VAL A 137 -4.53 -6.07 -24.42
CA VAL A 137 -5.92 -6.08 -23.95
C VAL A 137 -6.57 -4.78 -24.37
N ASP A 138 -7.62 -4.87 -25.19
CA ASP A 138 -8.47 -3.73 -25.53
C ASP A 138 -9.65 -3.57 -24.55
N ASP A 139 -10.32 -2.42 -24.64
CA ASP A 139 -11.41 -2.07 -23.73
C ASP A 139 -12.67 -2.95 -23.89
N ARG A 140 -12.82 -3.70 -24.98
CA ARG A 140 -13.92 -4.64 -25.18
C ARG A 140 -13.60 -5.97 -24.52
N LEU A 141 -12.34 -6.42 -24.63
CA LEU A 141 -11.87 -7.68 -24.09
C LEU A 141 -11.94 -7.71 -22.57
N TRP A 142 -11.47 -6.67 -21.87
CA TRP A 142 -11.57 -6.64 -20.41
C TRP A 142 -13.01 -6.47 -19.91
N ALA A 143 -13.81 -5.64 -20.58
CA ALA A 143 -15.23 -5.47 -20.23
C ALA A 143 -16.04 -6.77 -20.47
N ALA A 144 -15.71 -7.53 -21.53
CA ALA A 144 -16.29 -8.85 -21.78
C ALA A 144 -15.86 -9.90 -20.74
N ALA A 145 -14.60 -9.86 -20.29
CA ALA A 145 -14.09 -10.75 -19.25
C ALA A 145 -14.87 -10.60 -17.94
N ILE A 146 -15.05 -9.36 -17.45
CA ILE A 146 -15.73 -9.13 -16.17
C ILE A 146 -17.25 -9.37 -16.24
N LEU A 147 -17.89 -9.13 -17.39
CA LEU A 147 -19.33 -9.42 -17.59
C LEU A 147 -19.64 -10.92 -17.61
N ALA A 148 -18.69 -11.78 -18.03
CA ALA A 148 -18.91 -13.22 -18.19
C ALA A 148 -19.48 -13.89 -16.92
N CYS A 149 -19.01 -13.49 -15.73
CA CYS A 149 -19.48 -14.02 -14.45
C CYS A 149 -20.97 -13.82 -14.18
N LYS A 150 -21.60 -12.76 -14.73
CA LYS A 150 -23.06 -12.55 -14.61
C LYS A 150 -23.84 -13.45 -15.56
N CYS A 151 -23.22 -13.87 -16.66
CA CYS A 151 -23.88 -14.61 -17.74
C CYS A 151 -23.95 -16.13 -17.47
N ASN A 152 -23.76 -16.54 -16.21
CA ASN A 152 -24.04 -17.86 -15.64
C ASN A 152 -23.26 -19.05 -16.25
N HIS A 153 -22.13 -18.79 -16.91
CA HIS A 153 -21.10 -19.79 -17.12
C HIS A 153 -20.41 -20.07 -15.78
N THR A 154 -20.30 -21.35 -15.41
CA THR A 154 -19.38 -21.73 -14.34
C THR A 154 -17.94 -21.53 -14.82
N LEU A 155 -17.03 -21.19 -13.90
CA LEU A 155 -15.59 -21.17 -14.21
C LEU A 155 -15.12 -22.53 -14.78
N GLN A 156 -15.77 -23.63 -14.38
CA GLN A 156 -15.48 -24.96 -14.88
C GLN A 156 -15.75 -25.09 -16.40
N GLU A 157 -16.88 -24.59 -16.90
CA GLU A 157 -17.16 -24.59 -18.36
C GLU A 157 -16.11 -23.82 -19.16
N GLU A 158 -15.64 -22.69 -18.64
CA GLU A 158 -14.59 -21.90 -19.29
C GLU A 158 -13.21 -22.58 -19.21
N TYR A 159 -12.92 -23.32 -18.14
CA TYR A 159 -11.71 -24.15 -18.02
C TYR A 159 -11.76 -25.42 -18.89
N ASP A 160 -12.93 -26.06 -19.02
CA ASP A 160 -13.13 -27.24 -19.86
C ASP A 160 -13.07 -26.89 -21.35
N GLY A 161 -13.31 -25.62 -21.70
CA GLY A 161 -13.11 -25.06 -23.04
C GLY A 161 -11.68 -24.62 -23.35
N ILE A 162 -10.71 -24.78 -22.43
CA ILE A 162 -9.29 -24.49 -22.68
C ILE A 162 -8.60 -25.75 -23.21
N ASP A 163 -8.11 -25.66 -24.44
CA ASP A 163 -7.20 -26.67 -25.00
C ASP A 163 -5.86 -26.63 -24.23
N ARG A 164 -5.27 -27.81 -24.01
CA ARG A 164 -4.00 -27.96 -23.29
C ARG A 164 -2.79 -27.97 -24.22
N GLU A 165 -3.00 -28.14 -25.53
CA GLU A 165 -1.93 -28.15 -26.54
C GLU A 165 -1.68 -26.75 -27.12
N THR A 166 -2.74 -25.94 -27.30
CA THR A 166 -2.66 -24.54 -27.72
C THR A 166 -2.14 -23.61 -26.61
N PRO A 167 -1.16 -22.72 -26.87
CA PRO A 167 -0.70 -21.74 -25.89
C PRO A 167 -1.82 -20.83 -25.33
N LEU A 168 -1.87 -20.69 -24.00
CA LEU A 168 -2.97 -20.00 -23.29
C LEU A 168 -3.22 -18.55 -23.75
N TYR A 169 -2.18 -17.83 -24.17
CA TYR A 169 -2.30 -16.44 -24.62
C TYR A 169 -3.02 -16.28 -25.96
N LEU A 170 -3.22 -17.36 -26.71
CA LEU A 170 -4.04 -17.40 -27.93
C LEU A 170 -5.52 -17.76 -27.65
N GLN A 171 -5.85 -18.17 -26.42
CA GLN A 171 -7.16 -18.70 -26.06
C GLN A 171 -8.00 -17.66 -25.31
N GLU A 172 -9.05 -17.16 -25.96
CA GLU A 172 -9.96 -16.14 -25.39
C GLU A 172 -10.53 -16.50 -24.00
N PRO A 173 -10.92 -17.77 -23.68
CA PRO A 173 -11.38 -18.14 -22.33
C PRO A 173 -10.28 -18.03 -21.26
N ALA A 174 -9.04 -18.43 -21.59
CA ALA A 174 -7.89 -18.33 -20.68
C ALA A 174 -7.53 -16.86 -20.43
N VAL A 175 -7.47 -16.05 -21.50
CA VAL A 175 -7.21 -14.60 -21.42
C VAL A 175 -8.26 -13.88 -20.58
N LYS A 176 -9.56 -14.16 -20.79
CA LYS A 176 -10.64 -13.59 -19.96
C LYS A 176 -10.56 -14.04 -18.50
N SER A 177 -10.21 -15.30 -18.26
CA SER A 177 -10.02 -15.82 -16.90
C SER A 177 -8.89 -15.09 -16.16
N CYS A 178 -7.72 -14.94 -16.79
CA CYS A 178 -6.62 -14.18 -16.20
C CYS A 178 -6.99 -12.70 -15.99
N ILE A 179 -7.70 -12.05 -16.91
CA ILE A 179 -8.20 -10.68 -16.71
C ILE A 179 -9.09 -10.59 -15.46
N ARG A 180 -10.07 -11.50 -15.31
CA ARG A 180 -10.91 -11.56 -14.11
C ARG A 180 -10.11 -11.75 -12.84
N ASP A 181 -9.08 -12.61 -12.84
CA ASP A 181 -8.27 -12.84 -11.64
C ASP A 181 -7.46 -11.61 -11.22
N ASN A 182 -6.99 -10.81 -12.18
CA ASN A 182 -6.36 -9.53 -11.89
C ASN A 182 -7.37 -8.56 -11.21
N PHE A 183 -8.60 -8.46 -11.73
CA PHE A 183 -9.66 -7.66 -11.12
C PHE A 183 -10.13 -8.21 -9.75
N ASN A 184 -10.35 -9.53 -9.61
CA ASN A 184 -10.70 -10.19 -8.34
C ASN A 184 -9.68 -9.83 -7.25
N ARG A 185 -8.39 -9.94 -7.56
CA ARG A 185 -7.29 -9.66 -6.61
C ARG A 185 -7.18 -8.17 -6.28
N PHE A 186 -7.43 -7.28 -7.23
CA PHE A 186 -7.58 -5.84 -6.97
C PHE A 186 -8.74 -5.56 -6.00
N LEU A 187 -9.91 -6.17 -6.20
CA LEU A 187 -11.05 -6.02 -5.29
C LEU A 187 -10.80 -6.63 -3.90
N HIS A 188 -10.03 -7.72 -3.79
CA HIS A 188 -9.61 -8.27 -2.50
C HIS A 188 -8.68 -7.30 -1.72
N HIS A 189 -7.81 -6.54 -2.38
CA HIS A 189 -7.02 -5.48 -1.71
C HIS A 189 -7.94 -4.35 -1.20
N LEU A 190 -8.90 -3.91 -2.01
CA LEU A 190 -9.90 -2.91 -1.57
C LEU A 190 -10.73 -3.42 -0.37
N GLN A 191 -11.21 -4.67 -0.40
CA GLN A 191 -11.86 -5.29 0.74
C GLN A 191 -10.94 -5.33 1.97
N HIS A 192 -9.65 -5.65 1.81
CA HIS A 192 -8.70 -5.68 2.93
C HIS A 192 -8.55 -4.30 3.58
N PHE A 193 -8.48 -3.23 2.79
CA PHE A 193 -8.48 -1.85 3.30
C PHE A 193 -9.75 -1.52 4.10
N GLU A 194 -10.94 -1.92 3.62
CA GLU A 194 -12.18 -1.76 4.39
C GLU A 194 -12.14 -2.54 5.71
N LYS A 195 -11.64 -3.79 5.72
CA LYS A 195 -11.48 -4.56 6.96
C LYS A 195 -10.47 -3.93 7.92
N MET A 196 -9.39 -3.33 7.42
CA MET A 196 -8.43 -2.58 8.25
C MET A 196 -9.05 -1.32 8.86
N ILE A 197 -9.98 -0.65 8.17
CA ILE A 197 -10.75 0.48 8.72
C ILE A 197 -11.77 -0.01 9.75
N GLN A 198 -12.53 -1.08 9.45
CA GLN A 198 -13.51 -1.68 10.37
C GLN A 198 -12.85 -2.15 11.68
N ALA A 199 -11.65 -2.72 11.61
CA ALA A 199 -10.87 -3.14 12.78
C ALA A 199 -10.17 -1.98 13.53
N GLY A 200 -10.32 -0.73 13.09
CA GLY A 200 -9.63 0.42 13.68
C GLY A 200 -8.10 0.37 13.56
N ALA A 201 -7.56 -0.48 12.67
CA ALA A 201 -6.13 -0.57 12.39
C ALA A 201 -5.66 0.60 11.51
N LEU A 202 -6.50 1.00 10.56
CA LEU A 202 -6.26 2.03 9.55
C LEU A 202 -7.30 3.15 9.63
N ASP A 203 -6.83 4.39 9.48
CA ASP A 203 -7.64 5.59 9.34
C ASP A 203 -7.93 5.86 7.86
N LYS A 204 -9.20 6.13 7.53
CA LYS A 204 -9.67 6.40 6.17
C LYS A 204 -8.95 7.59 5.54
N GLU A 205 -8.66 8.67 6.28
CA GLU A 205 -8.05 9.86 5.67
C GLU A 205 -6.61 9.61 5.20
N LYS A 206 -5.91 8.59 5.75
CA LYS A 206 -4.58 8.17 5.30
C LYS A 206 -4.61 7.41 3.97
N LEU A 207 -5.69 6.69 3.70
CA LEU A 207 -5.91 6.02 2.42
C LEU A 207 -6.39 6.97 1.31
N ARG A 208 -6.91 8.14 1.67
CA ARG A 208 -7.54 9.08 0.74
C ARG A 208 -6.65 9.42 -0.46
N SER A 209 -5.37 9.70 -0.22
CA SER A 209 -4.39 10.03 -1.28
C SER A 209 -4.14 8.89 -2.28
N TYR A 210 -4.34 7.64 -1.85
CA TYR A 210 -4.06 6.44 -2.65
C TYR A 210 -5.31 5.91 -3.36
N LEU A 211 -6.47 5.94 -2.69
CA LEU A 211 -7.73 5.43 -3.25
C LEU A 211 -8.47 6.45 -4.12
N TYR A 212 -8.39 7.76 -3.82
CA TYR A 212 -9.11 8.77 -4.59
C TYR A 212 -8.70 8.86 -6.07
N PRO A 213 -7.39 8.71 -6.44
CA PRO A 213 -7.00 8.59 -7.84
C PRO A 213 -7.68 7.42 -8.56
N TRP A 214 -7.74 6.23 -7.94
CA TRP A 214 -8.41 5.07 -8.50
C TRP A 214 -9.90 5.32 -8.74
N PHE A 215 -10.58 5.96 -7.79
CA PHE A 215 -12.00 6.29 -7.93
C PHE A 215 -12.25 7.28 -9.09
N GLU A 216 -11.42 8.30 -9.26
CA GLU A 216 -11.53 9.20 -10.41
C GLU A 216 -11.12 8.54 -11.74
N THR A 217 -10.17 7.60 -11.77
CA THR A 217 -9.89 6.76 -12.95
C THR A 217 -11.10 5.92 -13.33
N ILE A 218 -11.70 5.19 -12.39
CA ILE A 218 -12.90 4.35 -12.63
C ILE A 218 -14.04 5.18 -13.23
N LYS A 219 -14.30 6.36 -12.66
CA LYS A 219 -15.31 7.32 -13.12
C LYS A 219 -15.02 7.93 -14.51
N GLN A 220 -13.77 7.88 -14.99
CA GLN A 220 -13.38 8.42 -16.29
C GLN A 220 -13.51 7.40 -17.46
N ILE A 221 -13.64 6.10 -17.17
CA ILE A 221 -13.69 4.99 -18.14
C ILE A 221 -14.66 5.21 -19.32
N GLY A 222 -14.30 4.67 -20.48
CA GLY A 222 -15.09 4.70 -21.70
C GLY A 222 -16.58 4.37 -21.54
N THR A 223 -17.41 5.11 -22.29
CA THR A 223 -18.82 4.78 -22.53
C THR A 223 -19.16 4.77 -24.02
N SER A 224 -18.13 4.86 -24.88
CA SER A 224 -18.22 4.91 -26.34
C SER A 224 -18.50 3.55 -26.95
N GLU A 225 -18.12 2.47 -26.28
CA GLU A 225 -18.33 1.11 -26.76
C GLU A 225 -19.25 0.34 -25.82
N SER A 226 -19.92 -0.67 -26.37
CA SER A 226 -20.79 -1.57 -25.60
C SER A 226 -20.43 -3.02 -25.83
N VAL A 227 -20.47 -3.79 -24.75
CA VAL A 227 -20.28 -5.24 -24.72
C VAL A 227 -21.63 -5.89 -24.39
N LYS A 228 -21.91 -7.03 -25.03
CA LYS A 228 -23.19 -7.74 -24.93
C LYS A 228 -23.03 -8.98 -24.06
N CYS A 229 -23.78 -9.10 -22.97
CA CYS A 229 -23.75 -10.33 -22.14
C CYS A 229 -24.25 -11.53 -22.98
N PRO A 230 -23.48 -12.64 -23.05
CA PRO A 230 -23.89 -13.83 -23.78
C PRO A 230 -25.25 -14.40 -23.34
N ALA A 231 -25.61 -14.34 -22.07
CA ALA A 231 -26.89 -14.86 -21.56
C ALA A 231 -28.05 -13.87 -21.78
N THR A 232 -28.04 -12.72 -21.12
CA THR A 232 -29.18 -11.77 -21.14
C THR A 232 -29.36 -11.03 -22.46
N LYS A 233 -28.35 -11.07 -23.35
CA LYS A 233 -28.26 -10.30 -24.60
C LYS A 233 -28.31 -8.77 -24.41
N GLN A 234 -28.34 -8.27 -23.18
CA GLN A 234 -28.27 -6.85 -22.84
C GLN A 234 -26.89 -6.26 -23.18
N GLN A 235 -26.87 -5.01 -23.63
CA GLN A 235 -25.65 -4.22 -23.83
C GLN A 235 -25.29 -3.45 -22.56
N TYR A 236 -23.99 -3.40 -22.27
CA TYR A 236 -23.37 -2.69 -21.17
C TYR A 236 -22.23 -1.83 -21.71
N THR A 237 -22.08 -0.59 -21.24
CA THR A 237 -20.85 0.18 -21.51
C THR A 237 -19.69 -0.35 -20.66
N GLN A 238 -18.43 -0.09 -21.04
CA GLN A 238 -17.26 -0.43 -20.21
C GLN A 238 -17.40 0.09 -18.76
N HIS A 239 -17.81 1.35 -18.60
CA HIS A 239 -18.09 1.95 -17.30
C HIS A 239 -19.19 1.19 -16.53
N THR A 240 -20.34 0.90 -17.17
CA THR A 240 -21.43 0.14 -16.51
C THR A 240 -21.00 -1.26 -16.11
N ALA A 241 -20.24 -1.95 -16.98
CA ALA A 241 -19.73 -3.29 -16.73
C ALA A 241 -18.80 -3.34 -15.52
N LEU A 242 -17.87 -2.38 -15.39
CA LEU A 242 -16.99 -2.31 -14.22
C LEU A 242 -17.77 -1.95 -12.95
N LEU A 243 -18.67 -0.95 -13.00
CA LEU A 243 -19.47 -0.58 -11.83
C LEU A 243 -20.34 -1.75 -11.34
N GLU A 244 -20.94 -2.53 -12.25
CA GLU A 244 -21.73 -3.71 -11.86
C GLU A 244 -20.83 -4.78 -11.22
N TYR A 245 -19.70 -5.10 -11.85
CA TYR A 245 -18.74 -6.07 -11.34
C TYR A 245 -18.17 -5.67 -9.96
N MET A 246 -17.86 -4.38 -9.75
CA MET A 246 -17.41 -3.84 -8.46
C MET A 246 -18.52 -3.73 -7.40
N GLY A 247 -19.80 -3.90 -7.76
CA GLY A 247 -20.94 -3.71 -6.86
C GLY A 247 -21.29 -2.24 -6.58
N LEU A 248 -20.90 -1.31 -7.46
CA LEU A 248 -21.04 0.13 -7.31
C LEU A 248 -22.24 0.74 -8.07
N LEU A 249 -23.18 -0.09 -8.54
CA LEU A 249 -24.47 0.37 -9.09
C LEU A 249 -25.56 0.45 -8.02
N ASP A 250 -26.13 1.65 -7.83
CA ASP A 250 -27.24 1.96 -6.90
C ASP A 250 -28.50 1.10 -7.15
N THR A 251 -28.65 0.52 -8.33
CA THR A 251 -29.75 -0.37 -8.70
C THR A 251 -29.62 -1.79 -8.15
N VAL A 252 -28.45 -2.19 -7.64
CA VAL A 252 -28.20 -3.52 -7.08
C VAL A 252 -28.30 -3.46 -5.55
N LEU A 253 -29.17 -4.29 -4.98
CA LEU A 253 -29.44 -4.36 -3.55
C LEU A 253 -28.30 -5.07 -2.79
N ASP A 254 -28.08 -4.68 -1.54
CA ASP A 254 -26.96 -5.15 -0.72
C ASP A 254 -27.00 -6.65 -0.39
N ASP A 255 -28.15 -7.31 -0.50
CA ASP A 255 -28.33 -8.76 -0.35
C ASP A 255 -27.87 -9.55 -1.59
N GLN A 256 -27.95 -8.94 -2.78
CA GLN A 256 -27.49 -9.51 -4.05
C GLN A 256 -25.97 -9.42 -4.23
N LEU A 257 -25.28 -8.59 -3.43
CA LEU A 257 -23.83 -8.42 -3.49
C LEU A 257 -23.08 -9.58 -2.84
N SER A 258 -21.95 -9.97 -3.46
CA SER A 258 -20.92 -10.74 -2.78
C SER A 258 -20.33 -9.97 -1.59
N ILE A 259 -19.70 -10.68 -0.65
CA ILE A 259 -19.06 -10.07 0.53
C ILE A 259 -18.00 -9.03 0.09
N VAL A 260 -17.22 -9.35 -0.95
CA VAL A 260 -16.20 -8.47 -1.55
C VAL A 260 -16.85 -7.18 -2.08
N GLN A 261 -17.90 -7.30 -2.89
CA GLN A 261 -18.62 -6.15 -3.45
C GLN A 261 -19.25 -5.26 -2.38
N ARG A 262 -19.81 -5.85 -1.32
CA ARG A 262 -20.38 -5.09 -0.19
C ARG A 262 -19.31 -4.31 0.58
N ASP A 263 -18.14 -4.91 0.80
CA ASP A 263 -16.99 -4.23 1.42
C ASP A 263 -16.37 -3.16 0.50
N VAL A 264 -16.33 -3.37 -0.81
CA VAL A 264 -15.88 -2.36 -1.80
C VAL A 264 -16.87 -1.19 -1.87
N ARG A 265 -18.18 -1.45 -1.85
CA ARG A 265 -19.24 -0.43 -1.73
C ARG A 265 -19.11 0.37 -0.43
N ALA A 266 -18.84 -0.31 0.70
CA ALA A 266 -18.57 0.34 1.98
C ALA A 266 -17.32 1.23 1.93
N LEU A 267 -16.24 0.75 1.29
CA LEU A 267 -15.00 1.52 1.14
C LEU A 267 -15.25 2.81 0.34
N VAL A 268 -15.88 2.72 -0.84
CA VAL A 268 -16.17 3.89 -1.70
C VAL A 268 -17.06 4.89 -0.96
N THR A 269 -18.10 4.42 -0.26
CA THR A 269 -19.05 5.29 0.46
C THR A 269 -18.44 6.06 1.64
N ARG A 270 -17.29 5.64 2.18
CA ARG A 270 -16.52 6.42 3.18
C ARG A 270 -15.89 7.70 2.63
N TYR A 271 -15.70 7.81 1.32
CA TYR A 271 -15.06 8.96 0.66
C TYR A 271 -16.02 9.80 -0.18
N ARG A 272 -17.11 9.21 -0.70
CA ARG A 272 -18.03 9.83 -1.65
C ARG A 272 -19.40 9.12 -1.65
N SER A 273 -20.53 9.81 -1.81
CA SER A 273 -21.80 9.09 -2.04
C SER A 273 -21.78 8.39 -3.40
N LEU A 274 -22.47 7.25 -3.54
CA LEU A 274 -22.56 6.54 -4.82
C LEU A 274 -23.23 7.42 -5.89
N SER A 275 -24.33 8.11 -5.57
CA SER A 275 -24.96 9.08 -6.47
C SER A 275 -23.96 10.07 -7.08
N SER A 276 -23.15 10.72 -6.25
CA SER A 276 -22.15 11.71 -6.71
C SER A 276 -20.95 11.08 -7.42
N PHE A 277 -20.75 9.76 -7.28
CA PHE A 277 -19.77 8.97 -8.04
C PHE A 277 -20.28 8.73 -9.47
N LEU A 278 -21.58 8.42 -9.61
CA LEU A 278 -22.26 8.20 -10.89
C LEU A 278 -22.56 9.49 -11.66
N GLU A 279 -22.93 10.58 -10.98
CA GLU A 279 -23.36 11.87 -11.57
C GLU A 279 -22.25 12.67 -12.29
N GLY A 280 -20.98 12.41 -11.95
CA GLY A 280 -19.88 13.38 -12.15
C GLY A 280 -19.32 13.53 -13.56
N ARG A 281 -20.17 13.57 -14.60
CA ARG A 281 -19.80 13.81 -16.02
C ARG A 281 -20.50 15.00 -16.68
N SER A 282 -21.26 15.80 -15.93
CA SER A 282 -22.08 16.91 -16.44
C SER A 282 -21.30 18.18 -16.89
N SER A 283 -19.98 18.14 -17.05
CA SER A 283 -19.19 19.26 -17.60
C SER A 283 -17.76 18.93 -18.04
N THR A 284 -17.58 18.19 -19.13
CA THR A 284 -16.34 18.25 -19.93
C THR A 284 -16.69 18.43 -21.42
N PRO A 285 -16.30 19.53 -22.09
CA PRO A 285 -16.54 19.68 -23.51
C PRO A 285 -15.74 18.62 -24.27
N GLN A 286 -16.39 17.96 -25.23
CA GLN A 286 -15.81 16.91 -26.06
C GLN A 286 -14.67 17.50 -26.89
N ALA A 287 -13.42 17.33 -26.43
CA ALA A 287 -12.23 17.77 -27.16
C ALA A 287 -12.20 17.05 -28.51
N THR A 288 -12.48 17.80 -29.58
CA THR A 288 -12.47 17.27 -30.95
C THR A 288 -11.02 17.02 -31.35
N SER A 289 -10.54 15.80 -31.07
CA SER A 289 -9.26 15.30 -31.54
C SER A 289 -9.27 15.25 -33.06
N LYS A 290 -8.90 16.38 -33.67
CA LYS A 290 -8.50 16.43 -35.06
C LYS A 290 -7.23 15.59 -35.15
N HIS A 291 -7.34 14.42 -35.79
CA HIS A 291 -6.22 13.53 -36.01
C HIS A 291 -5.17 14.26 -36.85
N VAL A 292 -4.16 14.83 -36.19
CA VAL A 292 -2.97 15.35 -36.86
C VAL A 292 -2.16 14.11 -37.30
N PRO A 293 -1.87 13.93 -38.59
CA PRO A 293 -0.95 12.87 -39.02
C PRO A 293 0.44 13.17 -38.45
N CYS A 294 1.11 12.17 -37.89
CA CYS A 294 2.53 12.28 -37.60
C CYS A 294 3.28 12.48 -38.93
N PRO A 295 4.20 13.45 -39.06
CA PRO A 295 5.01 13.60 -40.25
C PRO A 295 5.95 12.39 -40.41
N ASP A 296 6.05 11.85 -41.63
CA ASP A 296 6.93 10.72 -41.91
C ASP A 296 8.40 11.06 -41.64
N PRO A 297 9.16 10.18 -40.95
CA PRO A 297 10.60 10.35 -40.73
C PRO A 297 11.39 9.99 -42.00
N GLY A 298 11.10 10.67 -43.12
CA GLY A 298 11.55 10.29 -44.46
C GLY A 298 11.96 11.42 -45.42
N THR A 299 11.73 12.69 -45.10
CA THR A 299 12.16 13.83 -45.94
C THR A 299 12.69 15.00 -45.11
N ALA A 300 14.02 15.15 -45.11
CA ALA A 300 14.78 16.34 -44.70
C ALA A 300 16.04 16.43 -45.58
#